data_AF-A0A3M9ZXA1-F1
#
_entry.id   AF-A0A3M9ZXA1-F1
#
_cell.length_a   1.000
_cell.length_b   1.000
_cell.length_c   1.000
_cell.angle_alpha   90.00
_cell.angle_beta   90.00
_cell.angle_gamma   90.00
#
_symmetry.space_group_name_H-M   'P 1'
#
loop_
_entity.id
_entity.type
_entity.pdbx_description
1 polymer ?
#
loop_
_entity_poly.entity_id
_entity_poly.type
_entity_poly.pdbx_seq_one_letter_code
_entity_poly.pdbx_strand_id
1 'polypeptide(L)'
;MVFGWGKKRSAEAPVNREISLQDVPGAVAEIDSLRESRAVSELGRLRDETAPLVAGLMEVGRLLEKDNLNVDDVDKHVGVIVVRGKKQVIDVIKKGVTDLPKVSSIDDAQKLDMLLGQILKKVGDVLGRQTRVIHIFAKKYAHQLKGDLEVMSSNKKEIHRLLADVESDRAASGRITGLIGQVGQTESLRSATLEKIKETERNLESLGSRIKSLQESVDDAKSSAEYKKYLELQAKLDAFAGQKERIRADVGAQFAKISRPLGRYEYGSSLDKEQKGLLGVLVSDPYDSLLPQNTDTIILILENVRKAISSGSISVKDMDKSLAHLTETEEALDGFVKRISGYGSERKKLRDELDSLRPARLESLEGDLAKNSSLLEHAQLKSESLRGEADEAESRLPRLVSEIEARLCRFSNTKYTVRYGGA
;
A
#
# COMPACT_ATOMS: atom_id res chain seq x y z
N MET A 1 74.98 31.62 3.14
CA MET A 1 73.88 31.33 2.19
C MET A 1 72.72 30.76 3.00
N VAL A 2 71.64 31.54 3.14
CA VAL A 2 70.50 31.24 4.03
C VAL A 2 69.49 30.37 3.28
N PHE A 3 69.09 29.27 3.92
CA PHE A 3 68.05 28.34 3.46
C PHE A 3 66.69 29.04 3.41
N GLY A 4 66.06 29.06 2.23
CA GLY A 4 64.69 29.51 2.04
C GLY A 4 63.70 28.37 2.29
N TRP A 5 63.01 28.42 3.44
CA TRP A 5 61.80 27.64 3.69
C TRP A 5 60.60 28.26 2.96
N GLY A 6 59.81 27.41 2.29
CA GLY A 6 58.36 27.54 2.21
C GLY A 6 57.76 28.53 1.20
N LYS A 7 57.41 28.02 0.02
CA LYS A 7 56.15 28.42 -0.62
C LYS A 7 55.21 27.22 -0.64
N LYS A 8 54.28 27.18 0.32
CA LYS A 8 53.02 26.44 0.19
C LYS A 8 52.38 26.89 -1.14
N ARG A 9 52.12 25.96 -2.06
CA ARG A 9 51.22 26.23 -3.19
C ARG A 9 49.87 26.64 -2.60
N SER A 10 49.35 27.77 -3.06
CA SER A 10 48.01 28.25 -2.71
C SER A 10 46.98 27.18 -3.06
N ALA A 11 46.06 26.88 -2.15
CA ALA A 11 44.84 26.17 -2.49
C ALA A 11 44.13 26.95 -3.60
N GLU A 12 43.98 26.34 -4.77
CA GLU A 12 43.18 26.89 -5.86
C GLU A 12 41.77 27.16 -5.33
N ALA A 13 41.22 28.34 -5.63
CA ALA A 13 39.85 28.68 -5.26
C ALA A 13 38.90 27.62 -5.85
N PRO A 14 37.84 27.20 -5.14
CA PRO A 14 36.92 26.18 -5.63
C PRO A 14 36.32 26.66 -6.95
N VAL A 15 36.59 25.93 -8.03
CA VAL A 15 35.95 26.16 -9.33
C VAL A 15 34.48 25.83 -9.15
N ASN A 16 33.61 26.83 -9.24
CA ASN A 16 32.17 26.61 -9.29
C ASN A 16 31.82 26.06 -10.67
N ARG A 17 31.32 24.82 -10.73
CA ARG A 17 30.81 24.19 -11.95
C ARG A 17 29.34 23.92 -11.82
N GLU A 18 28.59 24.29 -12.84
CA GLU A 18 27.18 23.97 -12.95
C GLU A 18 27.01 22.79 -13.91
N ILE A 19 26.25 21.77 -13.52
CA ILE A 19 26.04 20.56 -14.30
C ILE A 19 24.57 20.12 -14.26
N SER A 20 24.11 19.43 -15.30
CA SER A 20 22.80 18.76 -15.27
C SER A 20 22.88 17.51 -14.39
N LEU A 21 21.75 17.12 -13.77
CA LEU A 21 21.65 15.83 -13.08
C LEU A 21 22.08 14.65 -13.98
N GLN A 22 21.79 14.74 -15.28
CA GLN A 22 22.14 13.70 -16.26
C GLN A 22 23.66 13.56 -16.48
N ASP A 23 24.41 14.61 -16.20
CA ASP A 23 25.87 14.65 -16.37
C ASP A 23 26.61 14.19 -15.10
N VAL A 24 25.93 14.12 -13.95
CA VAL A 24 26.51 13.69 -12.68
C VAL A 24 27.17 12.31 -12.77
N PRO A 25 26.56 11.27 -13.40
CA PRO A 25 27.23 9.98 -13.58
C PRO A 25 28.57 10.09 -14.31
N GLY A 26 28.64 10.94 -15.35
CA GLY A 26 29.88 11.19 -16.10
C GLY A 26 30.94 11.87 -15.24
N ALA A 27 30.55 12.88 -14.47
CA ALA A 27 31.46 13.57 -13.55
C ALA A 27 31.99 12.63 -12.44
N VAL A 28 31.15 11.77 -11.88
CA VAL A 28 31.56 10.76 -10.89
C VAL A 28 32.54 9.76 -11.51
N ALA A 29 32.23 9.24 -12.69
CA ALA A 29 33.09 8.29 -13.40
C ALA A 29 34.47 8.88 -13.74
N GLU A 30 34.51 10.15 -14.16
CA GLU A 30 35.77 10.88 -14.41
C GLU A 30 36.61 10.96 -13.12
N ILE A 31 36.01 11.39 -12.01
CA ILE A 31 36.70 11.50 -10.71
C ILE A 31 37.21 10.12 -10.25
N ASP A 32 36.38 9.08 -10.34
CA ASP A 32 36.75 7.71 -9.97
C ASP A 32 37.95 7.23 -10.81
N SER A 33 37.91 7.43 -12.13
CA SER A 33 39.00 7.03 -13.02
C SER A 33 40.33 7.74 -12.70
N LEU A 34 40.28 9.03 -12.38
CA LEU A 34 41.45 9.82 -12.00
C LEU A 34 42.04 9.34 -10.66
N ARG A 35 41.19 9.07 -9.68
CA ARG A 35 41.61 8.57 -8.36
C ARG A 35 42.18 7.17 -8.44
N GLU A 36 41.55 6.28 -9.20
CA GLU A 36 42.03 4.91 -9.40
C GLU A 36 43.38 4.89 -10.11
N SER A 37 43.52 5.64 -11.21
CA SER A 37 44.80 5.77 -11.93
C SER A 37 45.92 6.31 -11.04
N ARG A 38 45.62 7.33 -10.23
CA ARG A 38 46.55 7.89 -9.26
C ARG A 38 46.93 6.88 -8.18
N ALA A 39 45.95 6.18 -7.59
CA ALA A 39 46.19 5.18 -6.56
C ALA A 39 47.07 4.03 -7.10
N VAL A 40 46.77 3.50 -8.30
CA VAL A 40 47.59 2.46 -8.96
C VAL A 40 49.03 2.94 -9.15
N SER A 41 49.22 4.20 -9.57
CA SER A 41 50.56 4.77 -9.74
C SER A 41 51.33 4.91 -8.42
N GLU A 42 50.68 5.41 -7.37
CA GLU A 42 51.28 5.55 -6.03
C GLU A 42 51.61 4.19 -5.40
N LEU A 43 50.71 3.21 -5.56
CA LEU A 43 50.90 1.82 -5.12
C LEU A 43 52.02 1.12 -5.90
N GLY A 44 52.10 1.36 -7.21
CA GLY A 44 53.21 0.88 -8.05
C GLY A 44 54.56 1.43 -7.60
N ARG A 45 54.63 2.72 -7.27
CA ARG A 45 55.86 3.34 -6.70
C ARG A 45 56.25 2.67 -5.38
N LEU A 46 55.32 2.49 -4.45
CA LEU A 46 55.59 1.81 -3.17
C LEU A 46 56.05 0.37 -3.36
N ARG A 47 55.47 -0.34 -4.33
CA ARG A 47 55.92 -1.68 -4.74
C ARG A 47 57.36 -1.65 -5.22
N ASP A 48 57.71 -0.72 -6.11
CA ASP A 48 59.04 -0.63 -6.70
C ASP A 48 60.10 -0.18 -5.69
N GLU A 49 59.73 0.61 -4.68
CA GLU A 49 60.58 0.93 -3.53
C GLU A 49 60.78 -0.28 -2.60
N THR A 50 59.79 -1.17 -2.52
CA THR A 50 59.82 -2.36 -1.64
C THR A 50 60.53 -3.55 -2.30
N ALA A 51 60.44 -3.69 -3.62
CA ALA A 51 61.04 -4.77 -4.39
C ALA A 51 62.56 -4.98 -4.15
N PRO A 52 63.42 -3.94 -4.15
CA PRO A 52 64.85 -4.12 -3.87
C PRO A 52 65.11 -4.57 -2.43
N LEU A 53 64.26 -4.19 -1.47
CA LEU A 53 64.38 -4.63 -0.07
C LEU A 53 64.06 -6.13 0.05
N VAL A 54 63.03 -6.59 -0.66
CA VAL A 54 62.70 -8.02 -0.76
C VAL A 54 63.84 -8.82 -1.39
N ALA A 55 64.46 -8.29 -2.46
CA ALA A 55 65.65 -8.90 -3.05
C ALA A 55 66.85 -8.89 -2.08
N GLY A 56 67.00 -7.82 -1.28
CA GLY A 56 67.98 -7.73 -0.20
C GLY A 56 67.82 -8.83 0.84
N LEU A 57 66.59 -9.13 1.26
CA LEU A 57 66.31 -10.26 2.17
C LEU A 57 66.74 -11.61 1.55
N MET A 58 66.42 -11.85 0.28
CA MET A 58 66.83 -13.08 -0.41
C MET A 58 68.35 -13.22 -0.48
N GLU A 59 69.06 -12.13 -0.79
CA GLU A 59 70.52 -12.12 -0.85
C GLU A 59 71.15 -12.36 0.52
N VAL A 60 70.61 -11.78 1.60
CA VAL A 60 71.05 -12.11 2.97
C VAL A 60 70.85 -13.60 3.25
N GLY A 61 69.72 -14.20 2.86
CA GLY A 61 69.50 -15.63 2.98
C GLY A 61 70.58 -16.49 2.28
N ARG A 62 71.00 -16.08 1.08
CA ARG A 62 72.06 -16.75 0.30
C ARG A 62 73.44 -16.56 0.91
N LEU A 63 73.75 -15.35 1.41
CA LEU A 63 75.02 -15.06 2.07
C LEU A 63 75.15 -15.82 3.40
N LEU A 64 74.08 -15.89 4.18
CA LEU A 64 74.04 -16.66 5.43
C LEU A 64 74.32 -18.15 5.22
N GLU A 65 73.89 -18.72 4.10
CA GLU A 65 74.16 -20.11 3.74
C GLU A 65 75.66 -20.37 3.50
N LYS A 66 76.38 -19.39 2.93
CA LYS A 66 77.81 -19.47 2.61
C LYS A 66 78.73 -19.09 3.75
N ASP A 67 78.24 -18.31 4.71
CA ASP A 67 79.03 -17.81 5.83
C ASP A 67 79.28 -18.94 6.85
N ASN A 68 80.50 -19.44 6.98
CA ASN A 68 80.78 -20.48 7.97
C ASN A 68 80.70 -19.92 9.39
N LEU A 69 79.95 -20.61 10.24
CA LEU A 69 79.87 -20.32 11.66
C LEU A 69 81.24 -20.63 12.29
N ASN A 70 81.94 -19.62 12.82
CA ASN A 70 83.03 -19.88 13.74
C ASN A 70 82.44 -20.19 15.12
N VAL A 71 82.34 -21.48 15.44
CA VAL A 71 81.76 -21.99 16.70
C VAL A 71 82.86 -22.45 17.66
N ASP A 72 84.13 -22.25 17.31
CA ASP A 72 85.27 -22.84 18.02
C ASP A 72 85.39 -22.30 19.46
N ASP A 73 84.93 -21.07 19.71
CA ASP A 73 84.91 -20.42 21.03
C ASP A 73 83.54 -20.52 21.76
N VAL A 74 82.61 -21.36 21.27
CA VAL A 74 81.23 -21.46 21.79
C VAL A 74 80.99 -22.84 22.40
N ASP A 75 80.32 -22.88 23.56
CA ASP A 75 79.91 -24.13 24.22
C ASP A 75 79.20 -25.09 23.25
N LYS A 76 79.52 -26.39 23.34
CA LYS A 76 79.03 -27.43 22.40
C LYS A 76 77.51 -27.50 22.31
N HIS A 77 76.78 -27.31 23.42
CA HIS A 77 75.32 -27.32 23.42
C HIS A 77 74.75 -26.03 22.82
N VAL A 78 75.40 -24.89 23.06
CA VAL A 78 75.06 -23.61 22.42
C VAL A 78 75.32 -23.65 20.91
N GLY A 79 76.41 -24.28 20.48
CA GLY A 79 76.75 -24.45 19.07
C GLY A 79 75.67 -25.20 18.27
N VAL A 80 75.11 -26.28 18.82
CA VAL A 80 74.02 -27.04 18.18
C VAL A 80 72.76 -26.17 18.03
N ILE A 81 72.41 -25.37 19.04
CA ILE A 81 71.26 -24.46 19.00
C ILE A 81 71.47 -23.37 17.94
N VAL A 82 72.69 -22.80 17.86
CA VAL A 82 73.04 -21.76 16.89
C VAL A 82 72.96 -22.28 15.45
N VAL A 83 73.49 -23.48 15.18
CA VAL A 83 73.40 -24.12 13.85
C VAL A 83 71.95 -24.37 13.46
N ARG A 84 71.12 -24.89 14.38
CA ARG A 84 69.70 -25.13 14.13
C ARG A 84 68.92 -23.84 13.88
N GLY A 85 69.15 -22.82 14.70
CA GLY A 85 68.49 -21.51 14.55
C GLY A 85 68.88 -20.82 13.25
N LYS A 86 70.16 -20.87 12.87
CA LYS A 86 70.65 -20.39 11.56
C LYS A 86 69.93 -21.07 10.40
N LYS A 87 69.83 -22.41 10.43
CA LYS A 87 69.12 -23.18 9.39
C LYS A 87 67.64 -22.76 9.28
N GLN A 88 66.96 -22.53 10.41
CA GLN A 88 65.57 -22.06 10.41
C GLN A 88 65.41 -20.67 9.80
N VAL A 89 66.31 -19.72 10.10
CA VAL A 89 66.29 -18.38 9.49
C VAL A 89 66.48 -18.47 7.97
N ILE A 90 67.46 -19.26 7.52
CA ILE A 90 67.72 -19.47 6.09
C ILE A 90 66.52 -20.12 5.39
N ASP A 91 65.95 -21.17 5.98
CA ASP A 91 64.80 -21.88 5.40
C ASP A 91 63.59 -20.96 5.23
N VAL A 92 63.30 -20.12 6.24
CA VAL A 92 62.18 -19.17 6.19
C VAL A 92 62.41 -18.08 5.17
N ILE A 93 63.64 -17.55 5.05
CA ILE A 93 63.96 -16.54 4.04
C ILE A 93 63.87 -17.15 2.63
N LYS A 94 64.51 -18.30 2.38
CA LYS A 94 64.54 -18.92 1.04
C LYS A 94 63.18 -19.41 0.55
N LYS A 95 62.32 -19.91 1.45
CA LYS A 95 61.00 -20.46 1.09
C LYS A 95 59.86 -19.47 1.27
N GLY A 96 60.05 -18.47 2.13
CA GLY A 96 59.00 -17.54 2.56
C GLY A 96 59.07 -16.16 1.93
N VAL A 97 60.20 -15.79 1.33
CA VAL A 97 60.38 -14.54 0.59
C VAL A 97 60.29 -14.84 -0.90
N THR A 98 59.38 -14.17 -1.60
CA THR A 98 59.17 -14.30 -3.04
C THR A 98 59.08 -12.90 -3.67
N ASP A 99 59.26 -12.82 -4.98
CA ASP A 99 59.15 -11.55 -5.70
C ASP A 99 57.75 -10.94 -5.54
N LEU A 100 57.72 -9.61 -5.50
CA LEU A 100 56.47 -8.87 -5.39
C LEU A 100 55.77 -8.80 -6.76
N PRO A 101 54.44 -8.99 -6.82
CA PRO A 101 53.70 -8.83 -8.07
C PRO A 101 53.84 -7.40 -8.60
N LYS A 102 53.71 -7.23 -9.92
CA LYS A 102 53.57 -5.89 -10.51
C LYS A 102 52.18 -5.35 -10.18
N VAL A 103 52.06 -4.03 -10.06
CA VAL A 103 50.78 -3.35 -9.78
C VAL A 103 50.30 -2.67 -11.05
N SER A 104 49.30 -3.26 -11.68
CA SER A 104 48.58 -2.68 -12.82
C SER A 104 47.12 -2.34 -12.51
N SER A 105 46.61 -2.83 -11.38
CA SER A 105 45.23 -2.66 -10.94
C SER A 105 45.14 -2.63 -9.41
N ILE A 106 43.99 -2.21 -8.88
CA ILE A 106 43.71 -2.25 -7.44
C ILE A 106 43.72 -3.69 -6.91
N ASP A 107 43.23 -4.65 -7.70
CA ASP A 107 43.25 -6.08 -7.33
C ASP A 107 44.69 -6.61 -7.20
N ASP A 108 45.60 -6.17 -8.07
CA ASP A 108 47.02 -6.50 -7.95
C ASP A 108 47.65 -5.89 -6.70
N ALA A 109 47.26 -4.66 -6.35
CA ALA A 109 47.71 -4.01 -5.13
C ALA A 109 47.18 -4.70 -3.85
N GLN A 110 45.97 -5.26 -3.86
CA GLN A 110 45.47 -6.08 -2.76
C GLN A 110 46.29 -7.36 -2.59
N LYS A 111 46.63 -8.03 -3.70
CA LYS A 111 47.53 -9.20 -3.68
C LYS A 111 48.92 -8.82 -3.14
N LEU A 112 49.43 -7.66 -3.53
CA LEU A 112 50.68 -7.11 -3.00
C LEU A 112 50.61 -6.90 -1.48
N ASP A 113 49.57 -6.24 -0.96
CA ASP A 113 49.40 -6.00 0.49
C ASP A 113 49.38 -7.31 1.28
N MET A 114 48.62 -8.29 0.79
CA MET A 114 48.55 -9.62 1.38
C MET A 114 49.91 -10.31 1.38
N LEU A 115 50.60 -10.37 0.23
CA LEU A 115 51.88 -11.04 0.09
C LEU A 115 52.96 -10.37 0.94
N LEU A 116 53.08 -9.04 0.87
CA LEU A 116 54.05 -8.28 1.66
C LEU A 116 53.79 -8.47 3.15
N GLY A 117 52.53 -8.51 3.57
CA GLY A 117 52.14 -8.86 4.93
C GLY A 117 52.59 -10.25 5.36
N GLN A 118 52.48 -11.25 4.49
CA GLN A 118 52.95 -12.61 4.77
C GLN A 118 54.48 -12.69 4.87
N ILE A 119 55.20 -12.02 3.97
CA ILE A 119 56.66 -11.96 4.00
C ILE A 119 57.14 -11.33 5.31
N LEU A 120 56.62 -10.14 5.64
CA LEU A 120 56.95 -9.42 6.88
C LEU A 120 56.66 -10.26 8.12
N LYS A 121 55.52 -10.96 8.15
CA LYS A 121 55.16 -11.83 9.27
C LYS A 121 56.12 -13.01 9.40
N LYS A 122 56.34 -13.77 8.32
CA LYS A 122 57.21 -14.96 8.35
C LYS A 122 58.65 -14.61 8.73
N VAL A 123 59.20 -13.57 8.10
CA VAL A 123 60.59 -13.13 8.33
C VAL A 123 60.71 -12.45 9.71
N GLY A 124 59.79 -11.56 10.06
CA GLY A 124 59.78 -10.93 11.39
C GLY A 124 59.68 -11.94 12.52
N ASP A 125 58.80 -12.95 12.39
CA ASP A 125 58.61 -14.01 13.36
C ASP A 125 59.88 -14.85 13.58
N VAL A 126 60.55 -15.27 12.49
CA VAL A 126 61.76 -16.08 12.61
C VAL A 126 62.92 -15.27 13.18
N LEU A 127 63.06 -14.00 12.78
CA LEU A 127 64.13 -13.15 13.29
C LEU A 127 63.91 -12.77 14.76
N GLY A 128 62.66 -12.54 15.17
CA GLY A 128 62.28 -12.33 16.56
C GLY A 128 62.56 -13.56 17.43
N ARG A 129 62.12 -14.75 17.00
CA ARG A 129 62.39 -16.00 17.73
C ARG A 129 63.88 -16.34 17.82
N GLN A 130 64.63 -16.09 16.75
CA GLN A 130 66.06 -16.43 16.67
C GLN A 130 66.97 -15.25 16.98
N THR A 131 66.48 -14.22 17.67
CA THR A 131 67.24 -12.97 17.92
C THR A 131 68.61 -13.23 18.54
N ARG A 132 68.71 -14.04 19.61
CA ARG A 132 70.00 -14.36 20.25
C ARG A 132 70.96 -15.11 19.32
N VAL A 133 70.41 -16.01 18.50
CA VAL A 133 71.18 -16.79 17.52
C VAL A 133 71.71 -15.85 16.43
N ILE A 134 70.88 -14.95 15.89
CA ILE A 134 71.24 -13.94 14.88
C ILE A 134 72.36 -13.01 15.36
N HIS A 135 72.36 -12.59 16.62
CA HIS A 135 73.43 -11.76 17.17
C HIS A 135 74.78 -12.48 17.21
N ILE A 136 74.79 -13.81 17.28
CA ILE A 136 76.00 -14.64 17.31
C ILE A 136 76.51 -14.89 15.88
N PHE A 137 75.64 -15.31 14.94
CA PHE A 137 76.08 -15.77 13.62
C PHE A 137 75.90 -14.79 12.47
N ALA A 138 75.06 -13.76 12.65
CA ALA A 138 74.63 -12.85 11.59
C ALA A 138 74.75 -11.38 12.01
N LYS A 139 75.66 -11.08 12.96
CA LYS A 139 75.84 -9.73 13.50
C LYS A 139 76.03 -8.66 12.40
N LYS A 140 76.75 -9.00 11.33
CA LYS A 140 76.98 -8.13 10.16
C LYS A 140 75.73 -7.92 9.28
N TYR A 141 74.77 -8.84 9.31
CA TYR A 141 73.52 -8.78 8.52
C TYR A 141 72.31 -8.29 9.32
N ALA A 142 72.39 -8.33 10.66
CA ALA A 142 71.27 -7.99 11.55
C ALA A 142 70.81 -6.53 11.36
N HIS A 143 71.73 -5.59 11.13
CA HIS A 143 71.39 -4.19 10.89
C HIS A 143 70.64 -4.00 9.56
N GLN A 144 71.12 -4.66 8.50
CA GLN A 144 70.48 -4.63 7.18
C GLN A 144 69.07 -5.26 7.23
N LEU A 145 68.94 -6.47 7.79
CA LEU A 145 67.64 -7.13 7.95
C LEU A 145 66.64 -6.28 8.73
N LYS A 146 67.09 -5.62 9.80
CA LYS A 146 66.25 -4.73 10.59
C LYS A 146 65.81 -3.50 9.78
N GLY A 147 66.76 -2.83 9.10
CA GLY A 147 66.47 -1.65 8.30
C GLY A 147 65.51 -1.94 7.14
N ASP A 148 65.76 -3.02 6.39
CA ASP A 148 64.91 -3.44 5.26
C ASP A 148 63.49 -3.74 5.74
N LEU A 149 63.34 -4.48 6.86
CA LEU A 149 62.03 -4.80 7.43
C LEU A 149 61.28 -3.58 7.96
N GLU A 150 61.97 -2.60 8.54
CA GLU A 150 61.36 -1.36 9.01
C GLU A 150 60.75 -0.56 7.84
N VAL A 151 61.50 -0.39 6.74
CA VAL A 151 61.02 0.31 5.54
C VAL A 151 59.90 -0.48 4.86
N MET A 152 60.06 -1.80 4.69
CA MET A 152 59.00 -2.66 4.15
C MET A 152 57.72 -2.58 4.99
N SER A 153 57.83 -2.55 6.32
CA SER A 153 56.67 -2.40 7.20
C SER A 153 56.01 -1.03 7.08
N SER A 154 56.78 0.03 6.86
CA SER A 154 56.24 1.37 6.60
C SER A 154 55.49 1.40 5.27
N ASN A 155 56.11 0.89 4.21
CA ASN A 155 55.50 0.82 2.87
C ASN A 155 54.22 -0.01 2.88
N LYS A 156 54.20 -1.13 3.61
CA LYS A 156 52.98 -1.93 3.78
C LYS A 156 51.84 -1.12 4.43
N LYS A 157 52.13 -0.37 5.50
CA LYS A 157 51.11 0.46 6.15
C LYS A 157 50.54 1.50 5.18
N GLU A 158 51.39 2.11 4.37
CA GLU A 158 50.95 3.08 3.37
C GLU A 158 50.14 2.44 2.23
N ILE A 159 50.56 1.27 1.73
CA ILE A 159 49.79 0.48 0.76
C ILE A 159 48.39 0.18 1.31
N HIS A 160 48.31 -0.30 2.55
CA HIS A 160 47.04 -0.62 3.19
C HIS A 160 46.16 0.63 3.38
N ARG A 161 46.75 1.77 3.76
CA ARG A 161 46.05 3.05 3.89
C ARG A 161 45.46 3.51 2.55
N LEU A 162 46.25 3.48 1.48
CA LEU A 162 45.80 3.86 0.13
C LEU A 162 44.68 2.94 -0.38
N LEU A 163 44.76 1.64 -0.11
CA LEU A 163 43.68 0.70 -0.45
C LEU A 163 42.38 1.01 0.31
N ALA A 164 42.47 1.36 1.59
CA ALA A 164 41.31 1.77 2.38
C ALA A 164 40.69 3.09 1.87
N ASP A 165 41.53 4.05 1.45
CA ASP A 165 41.06 5.30 0.84
C ASP A 165 40.28 5.02 -0.46
N VAL A 166 40.80 4.14 -1.33
CA VAL A 166 40.12 3.72 -2.57
C VAL A 166 38.76 3.06 -2.29
N GLU A 167 38.67 2.21 -1.27
CA GLU A 167 37.40 1.59 -0.87
C GLU A 167 36.38 2.62 -0.37
N SER A 168 36.84 3.57 0.45
CA SER A 168 36.01 4.69 0.93
C SER A 168 35.49 5.55 -0.23
N ASP A 169 36.34 5.83 -1.23
CA ASP A 169 35.97 6.56 -2.44
C ASP A 169 34.91 5.82 -3.25
N ARG A 170 35.11 4.52 -3.51
CA ARG A 170 34.11 3.66 -4.19
C ARG A 170 32.77 3.63 -3.45
N ALA A 171 32.79 3.60 -2.12
CA ALA A 171 31.57 3.67 -1.33
C ALA A 171 30.88 5.04 -1.43
N ALA A 172 31.65 6.12 -1.55
CA ALA A 172 31.12 7.47 -1.74
C ALA A 172 30.47 7.64 -3.12
N SER A 173 31.14 7.21 -4.20
CA SER A 173 30.58 7.25 -5.55
C SER A 173 29.35 6.35 -5.68
N GLY A 174 29.39 5.13 -5.13
CA GLY A 174 28.25 4.22 -5.10
C GLY A 174 26.99 4.81 -4.45
N ARG A 175 27.14 5.60 -3.37
CA ARG A 175 26.01 6.32 -2.75
C ARG A 175 25.42 7.40 -3.66
N ILE A 176 26.25 8.13 -4.41
CA ILE A 176 25.78 9.13 -5.37
C ILE A 176 24.99 8.44 -6.49
N THR A 177 25.55 7.37 -7.07
CA THR A 177 24.87 6.56 -8.10
C THR A 177 23.55 5.98 -7.61
N GLY A 178 23.50 5.50 -6.35
CA GLY A 178 22.28 5.01 -5.73
C GLY A 178 21.18 6.07 -5.64
N LEU A 179 21.53 7.30 -5.24
CA LEU A 179 20.58 8.42 -5.20
C LEU A 179 20.09 8.82 -6.59
N ILE A 180 20.96 8.83 -7.60
CA ILE A 180 20.56 9.06 -9.00
C ILE A 180 19.55 8.00 -9.46
N GLY A 181 19.79 6.73 -9.09
CA GLY A 181 18.82 5.65 -9.33
C GLY A 181 17.46 5.90 -8.65
N GLN A 182 17.47 6.40 -7.41
CA GLN A 182 16.22 6.78 -6.71
C GLN A 182 15.48 7.94 -7.39
N VAL A 183 16.21 8.91 -7.94
CA VAL A 183 15.60 9.99 -8.73
C VAL A 183 14.89 9.40 -9.95
N GLY A 184 15.57 8.57 -10.75
CA GLY A 184 14.97 7.95 -11.93
C GLY A 184 13.75 7.07 -11.61
N GLN A 185 13.77 6.33 -10.50
CA GLN A 185 12.61 5.57 -10.03
C GLN A 185 11.44 6.48 -9.64
N THR A 186 11.72 7.58 -8.93
CA THR A 186 10.71 8.55 -8.49
C THR A 186 10.08 9.25 -9.69
N GLU A 187 10.88 9.63 -10.70
CA GLU A 187 10.39 10.22 -11.96
C GLU A 187 9.49 9.27 -12.75
N SER A 188 9.91 8.00 -12.87
CA SER A 188 9.12 6.98 -13.57
C SER A 188 7.77 6.74 -12.89
N LEU A 189 7.77 6.62 -11.55
CA LEU A 189 6.54 6.50 -10.76
C LEU A 189 5.63 7.71 -10.95
N ARG A 190 6.18 8.93 -10.82
CA ARG A 190 5.43 10.18 -11.03
C ARG A 190 4.81 10.24 -12.42
N SER A 191 5.59 9.93 -13.46
CA SER A 191 5.09 9.93 -14.84
C SER A 191 3.94 8.93 -15.04
N ALA A 192 4.07 7.71 -14.51
CA ALA A 192 2.99 6.71 -14.56
C ALA A 192 1.74 7.17 -13.79
N THR A 193 1.91 7.81 -12.63
CA THR A 193 0.79 8.37 -11.85
C THR A 193 0.11 9.52 -12.60
N LEU A 194 0.86 10.41 -13.25
CA LEU A 194 0.30 11.50 -14.07
C LEU A 194 -0.52 10.97 -15.27
N GLU A 195 -0.09 9.88 -15.91
CA GLU A 195 -0.89 9.26 -16.98
C GLU A 195 -2.19 8.64 -16.43
N LYS A 196 -2.16 8.00 -15.26
CA LYS A 196 -3.38 7.51 -14.59
C LYS A 196 -4.33 8.64 -14.20
N ILE A 197 -3.80 9.80 -13.80
CA ILE A 197 -4.62 11.00 -13.51
C ILE A 197 -5.33 11.43 -14.79
N LYS A 198 -4.62 11.57 -15.91
CA LYS A 198 -5.24 11.94 -17.21
C LYS A 198 -6.32 10.95 -17.64
N GLU A 199 -6.09 9.65 -17.46
CA GLU A 199 -7.11 8.62 -17.74
C GLU A 199 -8.34 8.77 -16.84
N THR A 200 -8.11 8.99 -15.54
CA THR A 200 -9.19 9.18 -14.56
C THR A 200 -10.00 10.46 -14.86
N GLU A 201 -9.35 11.53 -15.28
CA GLU A 201 -10.01 12.79 -15.69
C GLU A 201 -10.91 12.59 -16.91
N ARG A 202 -10.46 11.86 -17.94
CA ARG A 202 -11.31 11.50 -19.09
C ARG A 202 -12.52 10.67 -18.66
N ASN A 203 -12.33 9.73 -17.72
CA ASN A 203 -13.44 8.94 -17.18
C ASN A 203 -14.43 9.81 -16.39
N LEU A 204 -13.95 10.79 -15.63
CA LEU A 204 -14.79 11.76 -14.92
C LEU A 204 -15.63 12.60 -15.88
N GLU A 205 -15.05 13.09 -16.99
CA GLU A 205 -15.78 13.82 -18.02
C GLU A 205 -16.86 12.95 -18.69
N SER A 206 -16.53 11.69 -19.00
CA SER A 206 -17.48 10.74 -19.56
C SER A 206 -18.63 10.42 -18.59
N LEU A 207 -18.34 10.21 -17.31
CA LEU A 207 -19.36 9.99 -16.27
C LEU A 207 -20.22 11.24 -16.07
N GLY A 208 -19.60 12.43 -16.01
CA GLY A 208 -20.32 13.70 -15.85
C GLY A 208 -21.28 14.00 -17.00
N SER A 209 -20.86 13.78 -18.25
CA SER A 209 -21.74 13.93 -19.41
C SER A 209 -22.89 12.92 -19.41
N ARG A 210 -22.63 11.67 -19.01
CA ARG A 210 -23.66 10.62 -18.89
C ARG A 210 -24.67 10.92 -17.78
N ILE A 211 -24.21 11.39 -16.62
CA ILE A 211 -25.07 11.84 -15.52
C ILE A 211 -25.97 12.97 -15.99
N LYS A 212 -25.43 13.97 -16.70
CA LYS A 212 -26.22 15.09 -17.23
C LYS A 212 -27.33 14.61 -18.17
N SER A 213 -27.01 13.72 -19.11
CA SER A 213 -28.01 13.16 -20.04
C SER A 213 -29.09 12.32 -19.33
N LEU A 214 -28.70 11.55 -18.31
CA LEU A 214 -29.65 10.80 -17.48
C LEU A 214 -30.55 11.73 -16.67
N GLN A 215 -29.99 12.81 -16.11
CA GLN A 215 -30.74 13.83 -15.38
C GLN A 215 -31.80 14.47 -16.27
N GLU A 216 -31.43 14.92 -17.48
CA GLU A 216 -32.35 15.48 -18.47
C GLU A 216 -33.47 14.48 -18.82
N SER A 217 -33.14 13.20 -19.01
CA SER A 217 -34.13 12.15 -19.30
C SER A 217 -35.10 11.89 -18.14
N VAL A 218 -34.60 11.95 -16.90
CA VAL A 218 -35.43 11.81 -15.69
C VAL A 218 -36.36 13.02 -15.54
N ASP A 219 -35.84 14.22 -15.75
CA ASP A 219 -36.62 15.46 -15.67
C ASP A 219 -37.71 15.53 -16.74
N ASP A 220 -37.41 15.09 -17.96
CA ASP A 220 -38.40 14.96 -19.04
C ASP A 220 -39.50 13.95 -18.68
N ALA A 221 -39.12 12.77 -18.17
CA ALA A 221 -40.07 11.76 -17.73
C ALA A 221 -40.99 12.28 -16.61
N LYS A 222 -40.44 13.05 -15.65
CA LYS A 222 -41.20 13.68 -14.56
C LYS A 222 -42.04 14.88 -15.00
N SER A 223 -41.70 15.51 -16.11
CA SER A 223 -42.46 16.63 -16.67
C SER A 223 -43.68 16.20 -17.48
N SER A 224 -43.74 14.92 -17.87
CA SER A 224 -44.86 14.34 -18.60
C SER A 224 -46.20 14.53 -17.89
N ALA A 225 -47.27 14.70 -18.67
CA ALA A 225 -48.62 14.83 -18.13
C ALA A 225 -49.06 13.52 -17.44
N GLU A 226 -48.59 12.40 -17.95
CA GLU A 226 -48.80 11.05 -17.44
C GLU A 226 -48.23 10.90 -16.02
N TYR A 227 -47.01 11.40 -15.76
CA TYR A 227 -46.41 11.34 -14.43
C TYR A 227 -47.12 12.25 -13.42
N LYS A 228 -47.58 13.44 -13.85
CA LYS A 228 -48.39 14.31 -12.99
C LYS A 228 -49.71 13.63 -12.61
N LYS A 229 -50.40 13.02 -13.58
CA LYS A 229 -51.61 12.23 -13.33
C LYS A 229 -51.33 11.05 -12.42
N TYR A 230 -50.20 10.36 -12.59
CA TYR A 230 -49.77 9.29 -11.70
C TYR A 230 -49.67 9.77 -10.24
N LEU A 231 -49.02 10.91 -9.99
CA LEU A 231 -48.92 11.49 -8.64
C LEU A 231 -50.27 11.89 -8.05
N GLU A 232 -51.15 12.49 -8.85
CA GLU A 232 -52.51 12.85 -8.44
C GLU A 232 -53.35 11.62 -8.10
N LEU A 233 -53.30 10.57 -8.93
CA LEU A 233 -53.97 9.29 -8.69
C LEU A 233 -53.41 8.58 -7.45
N GLN A 234 -52.10 8.64 -7.22
CA GLN A 234 -51.47 8.07 -6.03
C GLN A 234 -51.98 8.76 -4.77
N ALA A 235 -51.96 10.10 -4.74
CA ALA A 235 -52.49 10.88 -3.63
C ALA A 235 -53.99 10.63 -3.40
N LYS A 236 -54.78 10.50 -4.48
CA LYS A 236 -56.20 10.15 -4.41
C LYS A 236 -56.40 8.75 -3.83
N LEU A 237 -55.60 7.76 -4.22
CA LEU A 237 -55.66 6.39 -3.71
C LEU A 237 -55.33 6.33 -2.22
N ASP A 238 -54.31 7.08 -1.79
CA ASP A 238 -53.92 7.20 -0.38
C ASP A 238 -55.02 7.85 0.45
N ALA A 239 -55.64 8.92 -0.06
CA ALA A 239 -56.82 9.52 0.58
C ALA A 239 -58.04 8.58 0.59
N PHE A 240 -58.19 7.74 -0.43
CA PHE A 240 -59.26 6.73 -0.53
C PHE A 240 -59.14 5.65 0.56
N ALA A 241 -57.94 5.41 1.11
CA ALA A 241 -57.76 4.47 2.22
C ALA A 241 -58.62 4.84 3.45
N GLY A 242 -58.79 6.14 3.74
CA GLY A 242 -59.61 6.61 4.85
C GLY A 242 -61.11 6.30 4.70
N GLN A 243 -61.61 6.10 3.48
CA GLN A 243 -63.00 5.71 3.26
C GLN A 243 -63.28 4.27 3.72
N LYS A 244 -62.29 3.37 3.59
CA LYS A 244 -62.40 1.98 4.08
C LYS A 244 -62.70 1.96 5.57
N GLU A 245 -61.92 2.72 6.35
CA GLU A 245 -62.04 2.76 7.80
C GLU A 245 -63.39 3.35 8.24
N ARG A 246 -63.92 4.34 7.51
CA ARG A 246 -65.26 4.88 7.77
C ARG A 246 -66.35 3.85 7.53
N ILE A 247 -66.31 3.14 6.39
CA ILE A 247 -67.29 2.08 6.09
C ILE A 247 -67.20 0.95 7.13
N ARG A 248 -65.97 0.55 7.50
CA ARG A 248 -65.75 -0.48 8.54
C ARG A 248 -66.25 -0.06 9.90
N ALA A 249 -66.06 1.20 10.29
CA ALA A 249 -66.58 1.76 11.54
C ALA A 249 -68.11 1.80 11.56
N ASP A 250 -68.76 2.25 10.48
CA ASP A 250 -70.23 2.29 10.37
C ASP A 250 -70.84 0.88 10.47
N VAL A 251 -70.27 -0.07 9.72
CA VAL A 251 -70.68 -1.48 9.72
C VAL A 251 -70.47 -2.08 11.10
N GLY A 252 -69.29 -1.90 11.68
CA GLY A 252 -68.96 -2.39 13.02
C GLY A 252 -69.91 -1.84 14.09
N ALA A 253 -70.23 -0.54 14.03
CA ALA A 253 -71.16 0.10 14.97
C ALA A 253 -72.57 -0.49 14.87
N GLN A 254 -73.07 -0.76 13.65
CA GLN A 254 -74.39 -1.36 13.47
C GLN A 254 -74.43 -2.82 13.96
N PHE A 255 -73.45 -3.63 13.57
CA PHE A 255 -73.39 -5.04 13.97
C PHE A 255 -73.06 -5.24 15.46
N ALA A 256 -72.38 -4.29 16.11
CA ALA A 256 -72.17 -4.31 17.54
C ALA A 256 -73.50 -4.33 18.33
N LYS A 257 -74.55 -3.66 17.83
CA LYS A 257 -75.90 -3.65 18.43
C LYS A 257 -76.51 -5.05 18.52
N ILE A 258 -76.16 -5.95 17.59
CA ILE A 258 -76.69 -7.31 17.50
C ILE A 258 -75.65 -8.41 17.77
N SER A 259 -74.42 -8.05 18.15
CA SER A 259 -73.32 -8.99 18.43
C SER A 259 -73.67 -10.07 19.47
N ARG A 260 -74.37 -9.71 20.55
CA ARG A 260 -74.77 -10.64 21.62
C ARG A 260 -75.79 -11.69 21.16
N PRO A 261 -76.92 -11.33 20.52
CA PRO A 261 -77.83 -12.34 19.97
C PRO A 261 -77.18 -13.18 18.88
N LEU A 262 -76.35 -12.60 17.99
CA LEU A 262 -75.59 -13.34 16.98
C LEU A 262 -74.65 -14.37 17.61
N GLY A 263 -73.83 -13.95 18.58
CA GLY A 263 -72.92 -14.84 19.28
C GLY A 263 -73.64 -15.95 20.04
N ARG A 264 -74.76 -15.67 20.72
CA ARG A 264 -75.55 -16.73 21.39
C ARG A 264 -76.15 -17.72 20.40
N TYR A 265 -76.55 -17.26 19.23
CA TYR A 265 -77.04 -18.12 18.16
C TYR A 265 -75.91 -19.00 17.61
N GLU A 266 -74.68 -18.49 17.50
CA GLU A 266 -73.50 -19.27 17.08
C GLU A 266 -73.21 -20.48 17.99
N TYR A 267 -73.38 -20.33 19.31
CA TYR A 267 -73.16 -21.41 20.28
C TYR A 267 -74.32 -22.41 20.40
N GLY A 268 -75.55 -21.99 20.10
CA GLY A 268 -76.78 -22.77 20.38
C GLY A 268 -77.49 -23.35 19.15
N SER A 269 -77.00 -23.11 17.93
CA SER A 269 -77.68 -23.48 16.68
C SER A 269 -77.05 -24.67 15.96
N SER A 270 -77.88 -25.43 15.23
CA SER A 270 -77.45 -26.50 14.31
C SER A 270 -77.22 -25.94 12.89
N LEU A 271 -76.40 -24.89 12.76
CA LEU A 271 -76.03 -24.34 11.43
C LEU A 271 -75.07 -25.28 10.70
N ASP A 272 -75.14 -25.28 9.37
CA ASP A 272 -74.13 -25.93 8.54
C ASP A 272 -72.76 -25.24 8.66
N LYS A 273 -71.72 -25.89 8.13
CA LYS A 273 -70.33 -25.44 8.27
C LYS A 273 -70.08 -24.06 7.63
N GLU A 274 -70.77 -23.74 6.54
CA GLU A 274 -70.60 -22.48 5.80
C GLU A 274 -71.29 -21.34 6.53
N GLN A 275 -72.53 -21.55 6.99
CA GLN A 275 -73.28 -20.58 7.78
C GLN A 275 -72.62 -20.30 9.13
N LYS A 276 -72.08 -21.34 9.79
CA LYS A 276 -71.36 -21.18 11.06
C LYS A 276 -70.06 -20.39 10.88
N GLY A 277 -69.34 -20.64 9.78
CA GLY A 277 -68.14 -19.87 9.43
C GLY A 277 -68.45 -18.40 9.16
N LEU A 278 -69.50 -18.12 8.37
CA LEU A 278 -69.93 -16.76 8.05
C LEU A 278 -70.42 -16.00 9.28
N LEU A 279 -71.17 -16.67 10.16
CA LEU A 279 -71.63 -16.11 11.44
C LEU A 279 -70.46 -15.72 12.35
N GLY A 280 -69.42 -16.55 12.44
CA GLY A 280 -68.22 -16.21 13.21
C GLY A 280 -67.51 -14.95 12.69
N VAL A 281 -67.47 -14.76 11.37
CA VAL A 281 -66.92 -13.54 10.75
C VAL A 281 -67.84 -12.34 10.99
N LEU A 282 -69.17 -12.48 10.86
CA LEU A 282 -70.14 -11.41 11.16
C LEU A 282 -70.03 -10.89 12.60
N VAL A 283 -69.70 -11.77 13.56
CA VAL A 283 -69.54 -11.41 14.98
C VAL A 283 -68.20 -10.72 15.24
N SER A 284 -67.13 -11.15 14.56
CA SER A 284 -65.76 -10.66 14.82
C SER A 284 -65.36 -9.45 13.96
N ASP A 285 -65.60 -9.52 12.65
CA ASP A 285 -65.37 -8.43 11.71
C ASP A 285 -66.43 -8.43 10.58
N PRO A 286 -67.58 -7.80 10.82
CA PRO A 286 -68.70 -7.84 9.88
C PRO A 286 -68.34 -7.29 8.50
N TYR A 287 -67.44 -6.32 8.40
CA TYR A 287 -67.03 -5.72 7.13
C TYR A 287 -66.53 -6.77 6.12
N ASP A 288 -65.73 -7.74 6.55
CA ASP A 288 -65.14 -8.75 5.66
C ASP A 288 -66.16 -9.81 5.19
N SER A 289 -67.28 -9.95 5.91
CA SER A 289 -68.37 -10.88 5.57
C SER A 289 -69.44 -10.29 4.64
N LEU A 290 -69.59 -8.96 4.60
CA LEU A 290 -70.62 -8.25 3.84
C LEU A 290 -70.30 -8.15 2.34
N LEU A 291 -70.35 -9.30 1.66
CA LEU A 291 -70.13 -9.42 0.23
C LEU A 291 -71.43 -9.74 -0.51
N PRO A 292 -71.60 -9.33 -1.79
CA PRO A 292 -72.82 -9.58 -2.55
C PRO A 292 -73.28 -11.04 -2.54
N GLN A 293 -72.33 -11.98 -2.68
CA GLN A 293 -72.58 -13.42 -2.67
C GLN A 293 -73.01 -13.99 -1.31
N ASN A 294 -72.76 -13.27 -0.21
CA ASN A 294 -73.10 -13.71 1.14
C ASN A 294 -74.43 -13.13 1.63
N THR A 295 -75.00 -12.16 0.89
CA THR A 295 -76.16 -11.36 1.32
C THR A 295 -77.35 -12.22 1.74
N ASP A 296 -77.77 -13.17 0.89
CA ASP A 296 -78.92 -14.03 1.15
C ASP A 296 -78.69 -14.92 2.38
N THR A 297 -77.47 -15.43 2.54
CA THR A 297 -77.08 -16.24 3.69
C THR A 297 -77.08 -15.41 4.99
N ILE A 298 -76.64 -14.15 4.93
CA ILE A 298 -76.66 -13.24 6.08
C ILE A 298 -78.11 -12.92 6.47
N ILE A 299 -78.98 -12.62 5.51
CA ILE A 299 -80.42 -12.39 5.75
C ILE A 299 -81.02 -13.61 6.46
N LEU A 300 -80.78 -14.82 5.93
CA LEU A 300 -81.26 -16.05 6.54
C LEU A 300 -80.77 -16.24 7.98
N ILE A 301 -79.51 -15.90 8.27
CA ILE A 301 -78.95 -15.93 9.63
C ILE A 301 -79.69 -14.93 10.53
N LEU A 302 -79.89 -13.68 10.08
CA LEU A 302 -80.60 -12.65 10.85
C LEU A 302 -82.06 -13.05 11.14
N GLU A 303 -82.76 -13.61 10.15
CA GLU A 303 -84.11 -14.14 10.33
C GLU A 303 -84.17 -15.29 11.34
N ASN A 304 -83.21 -16.22 11.29
CA ASN A 304 -83.19 -17.35 12.20
C ASN A 304 -82.84 -16.92 13.63
N VAL A 305 -81.95 -15.94 13.80
CA VAL A 305 -81.66 -15.32 15.10
C VAL A 305 -82.92 -14.64 15.64
N ARG A 306 -83.66 -13.92 14.78
CA ARG A 306 -84.93 -13.29 15.13
C ARG A 306 -85.96 -14.32 15.61
N LYS A 307 -86.14 -15.42 14.87
CA LYS A 307 -87.02 -16.54 15.25
C LYS A 307 -86.61 -17.16 16.59
N ALA A 308 -85.30 -17.37 16.80
CA ALA A 308 -84.77 -17.96 18.03
C ALA A 308 -84.95 -17.06 19.27
N ILE A 309 -84.94 -15.73 19.10
CA ILE A 309 -85.28 -14.79 20.18
C ILE A 309 -86.77 -14.85 20.48
N SER A 310 -87.62 -14.79 19.45
CA SER A 310 -89.09 -14.80 19.61
C SER A 310 -89.62 -16.12 20.17
N SER A 311 -88.98 -17.26 19.88
CA SER A 311 -89.33 -18.56 20.43
C SER A 311 -88.81 -18.80 21.85
N GLY A 312 -88.01 -17.88 22.40
CA GLY A 312 -87.33 -18.05 23.69
C GLY A 312 -86.12 -18.99 23.67
N SER A 313 -85.74 -19.53 22.50
CA SER A 313 -84.57 -20.39 22.33
C SER A 313 -83.25 -19.64 22.61
N ILE A 314 -83.24 -18.31 22.48
CA ILE A 314 -82.14 -17.43 22.86
C ILE A 314 -82.64 -16.35 23.82
N SER A 315 -82.06 -16.32 25.02
CA SER A 315 -82.32 -15.28 25.99
C SER A 315 -81.51 -14.01 25.68
N VAL A 316 -82.20 -12.89 25.52
CA VAL A 316 -81.66 -11.53 25.42
C VAL A 316 -82.16 -10.67 26.58
N LYS A 317 -81.46 -9.58 26.90
CA LYS A 317 -81.83 -8.70 28.04
C LYS A 317 -83.13 -7.94 27.79
N ASP A 318 -83.33 -7.51 26.55
CA ASP A 318 -84.46 -6.71 26.10
C ASP A 318 -84.87 -7.25 24.74
N MET A 319 -86.03 -7.91 24.70
CA MET A 319 -86.51 -8.63 23.53
C MET A 319 -86.90 -7.66 22.43
N ASP A 320 -87.73 -6.67 22.74
CA ASP A 320 -88.23 -5.67 21.79
C ASP A 320 -87.09 -4.88 21.17
N LYS A 321 -86.12 -4.45 21.99
CA LYS A 321 -84.93 -3.73 21.51
C LYS A 321 -84.04 -4.58 20.62
N SER A 322 -83.85 -5.86 20.95
CA SER A 322 -83.02 -6.77 20.15
C SER A 322 -83.66 -7.07 18.80
N LEU A 323 -84.98 -7.26 18.76
CA LEU A 323 -85.74 -7.45 17.53
C LEU A 323 -85.73 -6.18 16.66
N ALA A 324 -85.86 -5.00 17.27
CA ALA A 324 -85.76 -3.72 16.56
C ALA A 324 -84.37 -3.52 15.92
N HIS A 325 -83.29 -3.81 16.65
CA HIS A 325 -81.91 -3.70 16.12
C HIS A 325 -81.61 -4.74 15.02
N LEU A 326 -82.20 -5.94 15.08
CA LEU A 326 -82.09 -6.91 13.99
C LEU A 326 -82.79 -6.40 12.72
N THR A 327 -84.00 -5.85 12.85
CA THR A 327 -84.72 -5.23 11.73
C THR A 327 -83.94 -4.06 11.13
N GLU A 328 -83.44 -3.14 11.96
CA GLU A 328 -82.61 -2.01 11.51
C GLU A 328 -81.35 -2.48 10.76
N THR A 329 -80.72 -3.57 11.21
CA THR A 329 -79.51 -4.11 10.59
C THR A 329 -79.80 -4.81 9.26
N GLU A 330 -80.92 -5.54 9.17
CA GLU A 330 -81.38 -6.20 7.95
C GLU A 330 -81.77 -5.18 6.87
N GLU A 331 -82.45 -4.10 7.25
CA GLU A 331 -82.79 -2.99 6.33
C GLU A 331 -81.55 -2.23 5.84
N ALA A 332 -80.54 -2.06 6.69
CA ALA A 332 -79.28 -1.39 6.33
C ALA A 332 -78.30 -2.28 5.54
N LEU A 333 -78.53 -3.59 5.50
CA LEU A 333 -77.60 -4.59 4.96
C LEU A 333 -77.24 -4.33 3.50
N ASP A 334 -78.24 -4.16 2.63
CA ASP A 334 -78.03 -3.90 1.20
C ASP A 334 -77.24 -2.61 0.98
N GLY A 335 -77.49 -1.58 1.80
CA GLY A 335 -76.72 -0.33 1.81
C GLY A 335 -75.25 -0.54 2.15
N PHE A 336 -74.94 -1.37 3.16
CA PHE A 336 -73.55 -1.69 3.51
C PHE A 336 -72.85 -2.53 2.45
N VAL A 337 -73.51 -3.56 1.92
CA VAL A 337 -72.97 -4.42 0.86
C VAL A 337 -72.65 -3.59 -0.40
N LYS A 338 -73.53 -2.65 -0.78
CA LYS A 338 -73.29 -1.70 -1.88
C LYS A 338 -72.11 -0.77 -1.60
N ARG A 339 -71.97 -0.24 -0.38
CA ARG A 339 -70.83 0.63 -0.02
C ARG A 339 -69.49 -0.12 -0.07
N ILE A 340 -69.44 -1.35 0.45
CA ILE A 340 -68.22 -2.17 0.49
C ILE A 340 -67.81 -2.60 -0.92
N SER A 341 -68.74 -3.13 -1.70
CA SER A 341 -68.49 -3.53 -3.09
C SER A 341 -68.15 -2.34 -3.99
N GLY A 342 -68.85 -1.21 -3.83
CA GLY A 342 -68.54 0.05 -4.49
C GLY A 342 -67.12 0.51 -4.22
N TYR A 343 -66.72 0.57 -2.94
CA TYR A 343 -65.36 0.89 -2.52
C TYR A 343 -64.31 -0.03 -3.16
N GLY A 344 -64.52 -1.35 -3.09
CA GLY A 344 -63.60 -2.34 -3.66
C GLY A 344 -63.42 -2.17 -5.17
N SER A 345 -64.51 -1.94 -5.90
CA SER A 345 -64.49 -1.75 -7.35
C SER A 345 -63.80 -0.46 -7.77
N GLU A 346 -64.05 0.66 -7.08
CA GLU A 346 -63.47 1.96 -7.38
C GLU A 346 -61.98 1.98 -7.04
N ARG A 347 -61.59 1.41 -5.88
CA ARG A 347 -60.19 1.25 -5.51
C ARG A 347 -59.42 0.41 -6.53
N LYS A 348 -60.02 -0.67 -7.04
CA LYS A 348 -59.41 -1.50 -8.08
C LYS A 348 -59.21 -0.70 -9.37
N LYS A 349 -60.24 0.03 -9.84
CA LYS A 349 -60.13 0.90 -11.03
C LYS A 349 -59.01 1.93 -10.88
N LEU A 350 -58.96 2.63 -9.74
CA LEU A 350 -57.90 3.60 -9.45
C LEU A 350 -56.51 2.94 -9.43
N ARG A 351 -56.40 1.71 -8.94
CA ARG A 351 -55.14 0.95 -8.91
C ARG A 351 -54.70 0.54 -10.32
N ASP A 352 -55.60 -0.03 -11.11
CA ASP A 352 -55.33 -0.45 -12.48
C ASP A 352 -54.93 0.75 -13.36
N GLU A 353 -55.60 1.91 -13.17
CA GLU A 353 -55.24 3.16 -13.85
C GLU A 353 -53.87 3.67 -13.41
N LEU A 354 -53.58 3.67 -12.10
CA LEU A 354 -52.26 4.06 -11.56
C LEU A 354 -51.12 3.19 -12.11
N ASP A 355 -51.31 1.87 -12.16
CA ASP A 355 -50.30 0.93 -12.65
C ASP A 355 -50.01 1.12 -14.15
N SER A 356 -51.02 1.54 -14.93
CA SER A 356 -50.84 1.86 -16.36
C SER A 356 -50.09 3.16 -16.64
N LEU A 357 -50.11 4.10 -15.69
CA LEU A 357 -49.43 5.40 -15.79
C LEU A 357 -48.02 5.39 -15.19
N ARG A 358 -47.60 4.32 -14.51
CA ARG A 358 -46.25 4.22 -13.94
C ARG A 358 -45.22 4.26 -15.09
N PRO A 359 -44.28 5.22 -15.12
CA PRO A 359 -43.31 5.27 -16.19
C PRO A 359 -42.31 4.12 -16.04
N ALA A 360 -42.47 3.07 -16.85
CA ALA A 360 -41.65 1.85 -16.77
C ALA A 360 -40.13 2.10 -16.91
N ARG A 361 -39.74 3.21 -17.53
CA ARG A 361 -38.33 3.59 -17.72
C ARG A 361 -37.77 4.46 -16.59
N LEU A 362 -38.61 5.10 -15.77
CA LEU A 362 -38.14 6.08 -14.79
C LEU A 362 -37.29 5.42 -13.69
N GLU A 363 -37.73 4.28 -13.16
CA GLU A 363 -36.99 3.56 -12.12
C GLU A 363 -35.62 3.05 -12.61
N SER A 364 -35.55 2.62 -13.88
CA SER A 364 -34.29 2.26 -14.52
C SER A 364 -33.37 3.48 -14.70
N LEU A 365 -33.92 4.61 -15.14
CA LEU A 365 -33.15 5.85 -15.35
C LEU A 365 -32.61 6.40 -14.02
N GLU A 366 -33.43 6.40 -12.96
CA GLU A 366 -33.03 6.81 -11.61
C GLU A 366 -31.98 5.85 -11.00
N GLY A 367 -32.14 4.54 -11.23
CA GLY A 367 -31.15 3.54 -10.84
C GLY A 367 -29.81 3.73 -11.55
N ASP A 368 -29.83 3.96 -12.87
CA ASP A 368 -28.64 4.25 -13.65
C ASP A 368 -27.99 5.57 -13.22
N LEU A 369 -28.79 6.61 -12.93
CA LEU A 369 -28.31 7.90 -12.44
C LEU A 369 -27.59 7.75 -11.09
N ALA A 370 -28.20 7.04 -10.14
CA ALA A 370 -27.61 6.77 -8.83
C ALA A 370 -26.29 5.99 -8.96
N LYS A 371 -26.27 4.96 -9.81
CA LYS A 371 -25.07 4.16 -10.08
C LYS A 371 -23.95 5.00 -10.69
N ASN A 372 -24.23 5.80 -11.72
CA ASN A 372 -23.21 6.64 -12.34
C ASN A 372 -22.71 7.74 -11.39
N SER A 373 -23.59 8.30 -10.55
CA SER A 373 -23.21 9.28 -9.53
C SER A 373 -22.25 8.69 -8.49
N SER A 374 -22.53 7.48 -7.99
CA SER A 374 -21.60 6.77 -7.09
C SER A 374 -20.25 6.46 -7.76
N LEU A 375 -20.26 6.05 -9.04
CA LEU A 375 -19.02 5.83 -9.79
C LEU A 375 -18.21 7.12 -9.97
N LEU A 376 -18.88 8.27 -10.18
CA LEU A 376 -18.24 9.58 -10.28
C LEU A 376 -17.53 9.93 -8.96
N GLU A 377 -18.22 9.78 -7.82
CA GLU A 377 -17.65 10.06 -6.50
C GLU A 377 -16.41 9.19 -6.22
N HIS A 378 -16.49 7.89 -6.51
CA HIS A 378 -15.34 6.99 -6.38
C HIS A 378 -14.17 7.39 -7.29
N ALA A 379 -14.45 7.79 -8.53
CA ALA A 379 -13.42 8.27 -9.46
C ALA A 379 -12.79 9.59 -9.01
N GLN A 380 -13.56 10.48 -8.37
CA GLN A 380 -13.07 11.74 -7.80
C GLN A 380 -12.09 11.48 -6.65
N LEU A 381 -12.48 10.64 -5.68
CA LEU A 381 -11.62 10.25 -4.56
C LEU A 381 -10.32 9.60 -5.05
N LYS A 382 -10.41 8.75 -6.08
CA LYS A 382 -9.23 8.13 -6.69
C LYS A 382 -8.32 9.16 -7.36
N SER A 383 -8.89 10.15 -8.07
CA SER A 383 -8.13 11.24 -8.68
C SER A 383 -7.38 12.07 -7.63
N GLU A 384 -8.03 12.41 -6.52
CA GLU A 384 -7.42 13.14 -5.40
C GLU A 384 -6.26 12.36 -4.76
N SER A 385 -6.45 11.06 -4.52
CA SER A 385 -5.38 10.19 -4.00
C SER A 385 -4.17 10.15 -4.94
N LEU A 386 -4.41 9.97 -6.25
CA LEU A 386 -3.33 9.93 -7.24
C LEU A 386 -2.60 11.28 -7.35
N ARG A 387 -3.31 12.40 -7.22
CA ARG A 387 -2.69 13.74 -7.17
C ARG A 387 -1.80 13.89 -5.95
N GLY A 388 -2.26 13.43 -4.77
CA GLY A 388 -1.44 13.39 -3.56
C GLY A 388 -0.14 12.59 -3.74
N GLU A 389 -0.21 11.41 -4.37
CA GLU A 389 0.99 10.61 -4.69
C GLU A 389 1.94 11.33 -5.66
N ALA A 390 1.40 12.02 -6.68
CA ALA A 390 2.20 12.78 -7.64
C ALA A 390 2.90 13.98 -6.98
N ASP A 391 2.19 14.68 -6.08
CA ASP A 391 2.73 15.83 -5.33
C ASP A 391 3.81 15.38 -4.33
N GLU A 392 3.62 14.24 -3.66
CA GLU A 392 4.64 13.66 -2.79
C GLU A 392 5.92 13.35 -3.57
N ALA A 393 5.78 12.70 -4.73
CA ALA A 393 6.91 12.42 -5.62
C ALA A 393 7.60 13.71 -6.09
N GLU A 394 6.84 14.74 -6.48
CA GLU A 394 7.38 16.06 -6.88
C GLU A 394 8.16 16.72 -5.74
N SER A 395 7.66 16.65 -4.50
CA SER A 395 8.32 17.23 -3.34
C SER A 395 9.61 16.51 -2.94
N ARG A 396 9.71 15.21 -3.25
CA ARG A 396 10.86 14.36 -2.91
C ARG A 396 12.03 14.59 -3.87
N LEU A 397 11.77 14.87 -5.14
CA LEU A 397 12.78 15.02 -6.18
C LEU A 397 13.83 16.11 -5.87
N PRO A 398 13.46 17.36 -5.50
CA PRO A 398 14.43 18.40 -5.14
C PRO A 398 15.31 18.02 -3.94
N ARG A 399 14.77 17.25 -2.98
CA ARG A 399 15.53 16.79 -1.81
C ARG A 399 16.61 15.80 -2.21
N LEU A 400 16.27 14.85 -3.08
CA LEU A 400 17.24 13.89 -3.62
C LEU A 400 18.34 14.59 -4.43
N VAL A 401 17.98 15.57 -5.26
CA VAL A 401 18.93 16.36 -6.06
C VAL A 401 19.87 17.16 -5.16
N SER A 402 19.33 17.83 -4.15
CA SER A 402 20.13 18.59 -3.17
C SER A 402 21.10 17.68 -2.41
N GLU A 403 20.68 16.46 -2.09
CA GLU A 403 21.54 15.47 -1.47
C GLU A 403 22.65 14.97 -2.41
N ILE A 404 22.33 14.76 -3.69
CA ILE A 404 23.30 14.41 -4.74
C ILE A 404 24.34 15.53 -4.88
N GLU A 405 23.91 16.79 -4.96
CA GLU A 405 24.81 17.96 -5.04
C GLU A 405 25.75 18.01 -3.83
N ALA A 406 25.22 17.93 -2.62
CA ALA A 406 26.00 17.98 -1.40
C ALA A 406 27.03 16.85 -1.32
N ARG A 407 26.65 15.63 -1.76
CA ARG A 407 27.55 14.48 -1.79
C ARG A 407 28.58 14.61 -2.89
N LEU A 408 28.23 15.09 -4.08
CA LEU A 408 29.16 15.34 -5.18
C LEU A 408 30.19 16.41 -4.81
N CYS A 409 29.79 17.48 -4.13
CA CYS A 409 30.70 18.51 -3.63
C CYS A 409 31.67 18.00 -2.57
N ARG A 410 31.27 17.03 -1.74
CA ARG A 410 32.17 16.38 -0.77
C ARG A 410 33.06 15.32 -1.43
N PHE A 411 32.52 14.64 -2.43
CA PHE A 411 33.21 13.61 -3.17
C PHE A 411 34.25 14.22 -4.10
N SER A 412 34.06 15.43 -4.58
CA SER A 412 35.01 16.15 -5.43
C SER A 412 35.73 17.27 -4.67
N ASN A 413 36.79 17.81 -5.27
CA ASN A 413 37.40 19.06 -4.80
C ASN A 413 36.80 20.30 -5.51
N THR A 414 35.69 20.10 -6.22
CA THR A 414 35.04 21.11 -7.07
C THR A 414 33.70 21.44 -6.45
N LYS A 415 33.31 22.71 -6.47
CA LYS A 415 31.97 23.08 -6.01
C LYS A 415 31.01 22.91 -7.17
N TYR A 416 30.06 21.98 -7.03
CA TYR A 416 29.04 21.72 -8.03
C TYR A 416 27.72 22.39 -7.65
N THR A 417 27.02 22.89 -8.67
CA THR A 417 25.59 23.19 -8.62
C THR A 417 24.88 22.23 -9.58
N VAL A 418 23.96 21.42 -9.08
CA VAL A 418 23.26 20.40 -9.88
C VAL A 418 21.89 20.94 -10.29
N ARG A 419 21.69 21.12 -11.59
CA ARG A 419 20.39 21.51 -12.15
C ARG A 419 19.49 20.29 -12.36
N TYR A 420 18.23 20.43 -11.95
CA TYR A 420 17.19 19.42 -12.08
C TYR A 420 15.90 20.04 -12.59
N GLY A 421 15.44 19.59 -13.76
CA GLY A 421 14.31 20.21 -14.47
C GLY A 421 14.71 21.56 -15.08
N GLY A 422 14.18 21.88 -16.26
CA GLY A 422 14.50 23.12 -16.97
C GLY A 422 14.01 24.36 -16.21
N ALA A 423 14.94 25.08 -15.58
CA ALA A 423 14.88 26.50 -15.29
C ALA A 423 16.27 27.10 -15.52
#